data_AF-A0A3D1E2J6-F1
#
_entry.id   AF-A0A3D1E2J6-F1
#
_cell.length_a   1.000
_cell.length_b   1.000
_cell.length_c   1.000
_cell.angle_alpha   90.00
_cell.angle_beta   90.00
_cell.angle_gamma   90.00
#
_symmetry.space_group_name_H-M   'P 1'
#
loop_
_entity.id
_entity.type
_entity.pdbx_description
1 polymer ?
#
loop_
_entity_poly.entity_id
_entity_poly.type
_entity_poly.pdbx_seq_one_letter_code
_entity_poly.pdbx_strand_id
1 'polypeptide(L)'
;DTASLLPLADVDTFGGTIVTEWYSLPSRSDERIKLTIFVIGRELRSDSVSVRVHVQKRSADGWSDTARDEAFARQIEDLILSRARELRAESLAEITD
;
A
#
# COMPACT_ATOMS: atom_id res chain seq x y z
N ASP A 1 -15.05 1.34 7.18
CA ASP A 1 -15.04 -0.11 6.94
C ASP A 1 -13.64 -0.47 6.47
N THR A 2 -12.94 -1.24 7.30
CA THR A 2 -11.48 -1.22 7.40
C THR A 2 -10.92 -2.38 6.60
N ALA A 3 -10.28 -2.10 5.47
CA ALA A 3 -9.36 -3.05 4.85
C ALA A 3 -8.46 -3.59 5.96
N SER A 4 -8.49 -4.91 6.20
CA SER A 4 -7.63 -5.54 7.21
C SER A 4 -6.21 -5.05 6.98
N LEU A 5 -5.65 -4.37 7.98
CA LEU A 5 -4.34 -3.75 7.86
C LEU A 5 -3.34 -4.85 7.49
N LEU A 6 -2.72 -4.72 6.31
CA LEU A 6 -1.66 -5.63 5.91
C LEU A 6 -0.57 -5.58 6.98
N PRO A 7 -0.05 -6.74 7.45
CA PRO A 7 1.00 -6.72 8.45
C PRO A 7 2.21 -5.94 7.92
N LEU A 8 2.82 -5.13 8.77
CA LEU A 8 3.99 -4.31 8.40
C LEU A 8 5.26 -5.09 8.70
N ALA A 9 6.15 -5.14 7.72
CA ALA A 9 7.49 -5.70 7.86
C ALA A 9 8.48 -4.64 8.35
N ASP A 10 8.38 -3.42 7.81
CA ASP A 10 9.29 -2.32 8.12
C ASP A 10 8.64 -0.96 7.87
N VAL A 11 9.04 0.05 8.64
CA VAL A 11 8.59 1.44 8.53
C VAL A 11 9.75 2.38 8.82
N ASP A 12 10.22 3.07 7.79
CA ASP A 12 11.16 4.18 7.91
C ASP A 12 10.39 5.51 7.87
N THR A 13 10.21 6.13 9.03
CA THR A 13 9.50 7.40 9.17
C THR A 13 10.32 8.61 8.73
N PHE A 14 11.65 8.48 8.60
CA PHE A 14 12.52 9.55 8.13
C PHE A 14 12.62 9.55 6.60
N GLY A 15 12.84 8.36 6.02
CA GLY A 15 12.91 8.16 4.57
C GLY A 15 11.55 8.03 3.89
N GLY A 16 10.45 7.92 4.66
CA GLY A 16 9.09 7.83 4.14
C GLY A 16 8.79 6.51 3.45
N THR A 17 9.37 5.40 3.91
CA THR A 17 9.15 4.08 3.30
C THR A 17 8.36 3.17 4.24
N ILE A 18 7.34 2.50 3.71
CA ILE A 18 6.54 1.49 4.43
C ILE A 18 6.58 0.20 3.63
N VAL A 19 6.93 -0.91 4.27
CA VAL A 19 7.03 -2.23 3.66
C VAL A 19 6.08 -3.17 4.38
N THR A 20 5.21 -3.85 3.64
CA THR A 20 4.35 -4.89 4.23
C THR A 20 5.06 -6.23 4.28
N GLU A 21 4.55 -7.12 5.11
CA GLU A 21 4.79 -8.55 4.97
C GLU A 21 4.15 -9.08 3.69
N TRP A 22 4.56 -10.29 3.31
CA TRP A 22 3.82 -11.06 2.31
C TRP A 22 2.45 -11.44 2.84
N TYR A 23 1.40 -11.16 2.07
CA TYR A 23 0.03 -11.45 2.44
C TYR A 23 -0.70 -12.21 1.34
N SER A 24 -1.44 -13.25 1.71
CA SER A 24 -2.33 -13.99 0.82
C SER A 24 -3.77 -13.76 1.24
N LEU A 25 -4.64 -13.49 0.28
CA LEU A 25 -6.08 -13.41 0.54
C LEU A 25 -6.60 -14.80 0.92
N PRO A 26 -7.51 -14.93 1.89
CA PRO A 26 -8.11 -16.22 2.23
C PRO A 26 -8.77 -16.93 1.02
N SER A 27 -9.31 -16.14 0.08
CA SER A 27 -9.92 -16.64 -1.16
C SER A 27 -8.90 -17.01 -2.26
N ARG A 28 -7.63 -16.60 -2.13
CA ARG A 28 -6.54 -16.85 -3.08
C ARG A 28 -5.23 -17.09 -2.32
N SER A 29 -5.12 -18.27 -1.71
CA SER A 29 -3.96 -18.68 -0.90
C SER A 29 -2.76 -19.14 -1.72
N ASP A 30 -2.96 -19.35 -3.03
CA ASP A 30 -1.94 -19.63 -4.02
C ASP A 30 -1.25 -18.36 -4.56
N GLU A 31 -1.70 -17.18 -4.16
CA GLU A 31 -1.08 -15.91 -4.51
C GLU A 31 -0.73 -15.13 -3.25
N ARG A 32 0.45 -14.50 -3.23
CA ARG A 32 0.83 -13.57 -2.18
C ARG A 32 1.29 -12.25 -2.76
N ILE A 33 0.96 -11.20 -2.04
CA ILE A 33 1.32 -9.83 -2.39
C ILE A 33 2.19 -9.21 -1.31
N LYS A 34 3.14 -8.37 -1.70
CA LYS A 34 3.91 -7.52 -0.81
C LYS A 34 3.91 -6.11 -1.38
N LEU A 35 3.65 -5.13 -0.52
CA LEU A 35 3.66 -3.73 -0.90
C LEU A 35 4.91 -3.05 -0.38
N THR A 36 5.43 -2.13 -1.18
CA THR A 36 6.42 -1.15 -0.74
C THR A 36 5.91 0.22 -1.14
N ILE A 37 5.68 1.07 -0.16
CA ILE A 37 5.07 2.38 -0.29
C ILE A 37 6.13 3.43 0.01
N PHE A 38 6.25 4.43 -0.85
CA PHE A 38 7.15 5.56 -0.70
C PHE A 38 6.32 6.83 -0.60
N VAL A 39 6.51 7.58 0.48
CA VAL A 39 5.93 8.90 0.69
C VAL A 39 7.00 9.92 0.31
N ILE A 40 6.80 10.57 -0.83
CA ILE A 40 7.82 11.40 -1.50
C ILE A 40 7.70 12.87 -1.07
N GLY A 41 6.50 13.31 -0.68
CA GLY A 41 6.23 14.69 -0.33
C GLY A 41 5.14 14.85 0.72
N ARG A 42 5.08 16.04 1.34
CA ARG A 42 4.08 16.40 2.37
C ARG A 42 2.77 16.93 1.79
N GLU A 43 2.75 17.21 0.50
CA GLU A 43 1.55 17.67 -0.19
C GLU A 43 0.72 16.47 -0.69
N LEU A 44 -0.61 16.61 -0.79
CA LEU A 44 -1.48 15.52 -1.24
C LEU A 44 -1.70 15.56 -2.75
N ARG A 45 -0.59 15.62 -3.51
CA ARG A 45 -0.59 15.62 -4.98
C ARG A 45 -0.50 14.19 -5.53
N SER A 46 -0.76 14.02 -6.82
CA SER A 46 -0.71 12.72 -7.50
C SER A 46 0.67 12.07 -7.52
N ASP A 47 1.74 12.85 -7.39
CA ASP A 47 3.14 12.40 -7.39
C ASP A 47 3.72 12.20 -5.98
N SER A 48 2.92 12.40 -4.93
CA SER A 48 3.42 12.46 -3.56
C SER A 48 3.52 11.11 -2.86
N VAL A 49 2.97 10.07 -3.48
CA VAL A 49 3.08 8.67 -3.04
C VAL A 49 3.41 7.81 -4.25
N SER A 50 4.31 6.83 -4.08
CA SER A 50 4.53 5.77 -5.06
C SER A 50 4.42 4.41 -4.38
N VAL A 51 3.80 3.45 -5.05
CA VAL A 51 3.60 2.10 -4.56
C VAL A 51 4.24 1.11 -5.51
N ARG A 52 4.88 0.09 -4.95
CA ARG A 52 5.34 -1.09 -5.68
C ARG A 52 4.60 -2.29 -5.14
N VAL A 53 3.88 -2.97 -6.03
CA VAL A 53 3.21 -4.24 -5.73
C VAL A 53 4.05 -5.38 -6.27
N HIS A 54 4.49 -6.24 -5.37
CA HIS A 54 5.17 -7.48 -5.67
C HIS A 54 4.19 -8.63 -5.55
N VAL A 55 4.15 -9.51 -6.56
CA VAL A 55 3.26 -10.67 -6.58
C VAL A 55 4.09 -11.93 -6.76
N GLN A 56 3.78 -12.96 -5.98
CA GLN A 56 4.28 -14.31 -6.19
C GLN A 56 3.13 -15.30 -6.20
N LYS A 57 3.23 -16.29 -7.07
CA LYS A 57 2.27 -17.39 -7.14
C LYS A 57 2.91 -18.68 -6.64
N ARG A 58 2.12 -19.52 -6.00
CA ARG A 58 2.55 -20.82 -5.52
C ARG A 58 2.48 -21.80 -6.68
N SER A 59 3.58 -22.51 -6.88
CA SER A 59 3.75 -23.58 -7.85
C SER A 59 4.16 -24.87 -7.12
N ALA A 60 4.31 -25.97 -7.86
CA ALA A 60 4.75 -27.24 -7.30
C ALA A 60 6.10 -27.14 -6.57
N ASP A 61 7.00 -26.27 -7.06
CA ASP A 61 8.36 -26.09 -6.54
C ASP A 61 8.46 -24.98 -5.47
N GLY A 62 7.33 -24.40 -5.06
CA GLY A 62 7.26 -23.30 -4.09
C GLY A 62 6.79 -21.99 -4.70
N TRP A 63 7.21 -20.87 -4.12
CA TRP A 63 6.84 -19.54 -4.61
C TRP A 63 7.63 -19.19 -5.87
N SER A 64 6.94 -18.69 -6.89
CA SER A 64 7.54 -18.24 -8.14
C SER A 64 8.45 -17.04 -7.95
N ASP A 65 9.16 -16.68 -9.02
CA ASP A 65 9.77 -15.36 -9.15
C ASP A 65 8.75 -14.25 -8.93
N THR A 66 9.27 -13.13 -8.45
CA THR A 66 8.46 -11.96 -8.11
C THR A 66 8.11 -11.17 -9.37
N ALA A 67 6.81 -11.04 -9.65
CA ALA A 67 6.28 -10.13 -10.65
C ALA A 67 5.92 -8.77 -10.04
N ARG A 68 5.85 -7.74 -10.88
CA ARG A 68 5.35 -6.39 -10.53
C ARG A 68 3.95 -6.22 -11.09
N ASP A 69 3.01 -5.77 -10.25
CA ASP A 69 1.67 -5.38 -10.71
C ASP A 69 1.54 -3.85 -10.69
N GLU A 70 1.81 -3.22 -11.82
CA GLU A 70 1.75 -1.77 -11.95
C GLU A 70 0.33 -1.22 -11.98
N ALA A 71 -0.64 -2.00 -12.48
CA ALA A 71 -2.03 -1.58 -12.53
C ALA A 71 -2.59 -1.52 -11.11
N PHE A 72 -2.33 -2.55 -10.32
CA PHE A 72 -2.74 -2.57 -8.93
C PHE A 72 -1.97 -1.54 -8.09
N ALA A 73 -0.67 -1.30 -8.38
CA ALA A 73 0.08 -0.24 -7.73
C ALA A 73 -0.60 1.13 -7.86
N ARG A 74 -1.00 1.52 -9.08
CA ARG A 74 -1.71 2.79 -9.31
C ARG A 74 -3.04 2.88 -8.55
N GLN A 75 -3.79 1.78 -8.48
CA GLN A 75 -5.03 1.74 -7.70
C GLN A 75 -4.80 1.98 -6.22
N ILE A 76 -3.71 1.42 -5.66
CA ILE A 76 -3.35 1.64 -4.25
C ILE A 76 -2.85 3.08 -4.04
N GLU A 77 -2.08 3.65 -4.97
CA GLU A 77 -1.66 5.06 -4.92
C GLU A 77 -2.88 5.99 -4.84
N ASP A 78 -3.86 5.80 -5.73
CA ASP A 78 -5.08 6.59 -5.76
C ASP A 78 -5.91 6.44 -4.47
N LEU A 79 -6.03 5.20 -3.96
CA LEU A 79 -6.74 4.92 -2.71
C LEU A 79 -6.08 5.62 -1.50
N ILE A 80 -4.75 5.54 -1.39
CA ILE A 80 -3.99 6.21 -0.32
C ILE A 80 -4.21 7.73 -0.41
N LEU A 81 -4.09 8.31 -1.60
CA LEU A 81 -4.26 9.75 -1.80
C LEU A 81 -5.69 10.20 -1.51
N SER A 82 -6.71 9.43 -1.92
CA SER A 82 -8.11 9.71 -1.60
C SER A 82 -8.33 9.73 -0.10
N ARG A 83 -7.91 8.66 0.62
CA ARG A 83 -8.10 8.58 2.06
C ARG A 83 -7.33 9.66 2.82
N ALA A 84 -6.13 10.01 2.36
CA ALA A 84 -5.35 11.09 2.96
C ALA A 84 -6.04 12.46 2.81
N ARG A 85 -6.72 12.72 1.67
CA ARG A 85 -7.49 13.95 1.46
C ARG A 85 -8.72 14.01 2.36
N GLU A 86 -9.43 12.89 2.50
CA GLU A 86 -10.57 12.78 3.44
C GLU A 86 -10.13 13.08 4.88
N LEU A 87 -9.07 12.41 5.37
CA LEU A 87 -8.53 12.63 6.71
C LEU A 87 -8.10 14.09 6.94
N ARG A 88 -7.51 14.73 5.91
CA ARG A 88 -7.17 16.15 5.97
C ARG A 88 -8.41 17.02 6.08
N ALA A 89 -9.46 16.75 5.31
CA ALA A 89 -10.72 17.49 5.39
C ALA A 89 -11.40 17.33 6.75
N GLU A 90 -11.46 16.09 7.27
CA GLU A 90 -11.96 15.78 8.62
C GLU A 90 -11.20 16.57 9.70
N SER A 91 -9.86 16.57 9.65
CA SER A 91 -9.02 17.31 10.61
C SER A 91 -9.21 18.83 10.56
N LEU A 92 -9.52 19.39 9.39
CA LEU A 92 -9.77 20.82 9.23
C LEU A 92 -11.15 21.20 9.79
N ALA A 93 -12.15 20.33 9.63
CA ALA A 93 -13.48 20.53 10.19
C ALA A 93 -13.46 20.53 11.73
N GLU A 94 -12.71 19.61 12.36
CA GLU A 94 -12.56 19.54 13.82
C GLU A 94 -11.89 20.80 14.40
N ILE A 95 -10.98 21.44 13.67
CA ILE A 95 -10.31 22.68 14.12
C ILE A 95 -11.25 23.90 14.06
N THR A 96 -12.30 23.84 13.24
CA THR A 96 -13.21 24.98 13.02
C THR A 96 -14.45 25.00 13.91
N ASP A 97 -14.68 23.93 14.69
CA ASP A 97 -15.73 23.84 15.73
C ASP A 97 -15.16 24.13 17.13
#